data_AF-A0A2R6IAN6-F1
#
_entry.id   AF-A0A2R6IAN6-F1
#
_cell.length_a   1.000
_cell.length_b   1.000
_cell.length_c   1.000
_cell.angle_alpha   90.00
_cell.angle_beta   90.00
_cell.angle_gamma   90.00
#
_symmetry.space_group_name_H-M   'P 1'
#
loop_
_entity.id
_entity.type
_entity.pdbx_description
1 polymer ?
#
loop_
_entity_poly.entity_id
_entity_poly.type
_entity_poly.pdbx_seq_one_letter_code
_entity_poly.pdbx_strand_id
1 'polypeptide(L)'
;MGADGPSVDPGGEEPAWSGDEDNPYRQERLVVAIDRSANDSREYAPLVREALDYWEANSERYAGYPIEYELDPDATDPDVRVQFVNAVEQCGTETHAAGCAPVITEPGQFDPPVEVSVRTGFSDNSTVQVLEHELGHTLGLHHSDEPRKVMAASSALTTPPQKNATDRALPWQSETLSVYVDMSEIPADERDEARRQVDGALGYFGEEAGGTVPENVSFVRTDNESAADITVRATAESPCSTSSGSCGYLLGTDPDGDGAREWYTRLEITVTDLDTEAIGWHVGRWLGVGFGLEGEEYPEPLRESASYSERRSDWWE
;
A
#
# COMPACT_ATOMS: atom_id res chain seq x y z
N MET A 1 52.62 -68.59 -1.84
CA MET A 1 52.97 -67.16 -1.90
C MET A 1 52.86 -66.76 -3.36
N GLY A 2 51.99 -65.87 -3.82
CA GLY A 2 50.75 -65.33 -3.25
C GLY A 2 49.64 -65.50 -4.27
N ALA A 3 48.39 -65.48 -3.79
CA ALA A 3 47.20 -65.49 -4.64
C ALA A 3 46.82 -64.05 -5.00
N ASP A 4 46.39 -63.88 -6.25
CA ASP A 4 45.71 -62.69 -6.76
C ASP A 4 44.51 -62.32 -5.89
N GLY A 5 44.48 -61.08 -5.41
CA GLY A 5 43.30 -60.47 -4.83
C GLY A 5 42.54 -59.70 -5.92
N PRO A 6 41.21 -59.87 -6.04
CA PRO A 6 40.44 -59.14 -7.04
C PRO A 6 40.33 -57.66 -6.67
N SER A 7 40.52 -56.80 -7.66
CA SER A 7 40.21 -55.38 -7.61
C SER A 7 38.72 -55.19 -7.37
N VAL A 8 38.37 -54.47 -6.31
CA VAL A 8 37.01 -54.00 -6.03
C VAL A 8 36.83 -52.67 -6.74
N ASP A 9 35.89 -52.64 -7.65
CA ASP A 9 35.38 -51.45 -8.33
C ASP A 9 34.43 -50.69 -7.39
N PRO A 10 34.65 -49.41 -7.06
CA PRO A 10 33.73 -48.63 -6.23
C PRO A 10 32.80 -47.81 -7.15
N GLY A 11 32.07 -48.49 -8.02
CA GLY A 11 30.91 -47.91 -8.69
C GLY A 11 29.71 -47.97 -7.76
N GLY A 12 29.68 -47.11 -6.74
CA GLY A 12 28.48 -46.92 -5.93
C GLY A 12 27.44 -46.19 -6.78
N GLU A 13 26.52 -46.94 -7.38
CA GLU A 13 25.30 -46.39 -7.95
C GLU A 13 24.57 -45.62 -6.85
N GLU A 14 24.34 -44.32 -7.06
CA GLU A 14 23.42 -43.56 -6.21
C GLU A 14 22.07 -44.28 -6.23
N PRO A 15 21.40 -44.45 -5.08
CA PRO A 15 20.12 -45.14 -5.04
C PRO A 15 19.15 -44.43 -6.00
N ALA A 16 18.63 -45.19 -6.97
CA ALA A 16 17.68 -44.67 -7.94
C ALA A 16 16.44 -44.14 -7.21
N TRP A 17 16.11 -42.87 -7.44
CA TRP A 17 14.87 -42.25 -6.96
C TRP A 17 13.66 -43.08 -7.38
N SER A 18 12.83 -43.48 -6.42
CA SER A 18 11.64 -44.30 -6.64
C SER A 18 10.32 -43.57 -6.40
N GLY A 19 10.37 -42.26 -6.13
CA GLY A 19 9.19 -41.41 -5.98
C GLY A 19 8.68 -40.88 -7.32
N ASP A 20 7.89 -39.81 -7.26
CA ASP A 20 7.25 -39.22 -8.45
C ASP A 20 8.30 -38.77 -9.49
N GLU A 21 8.10 -39.17 -10.76
CA GLU A 21 9.01 -38.83 -11.85
C GLU A 21 8.89 -37.35 -12.28
N ASP A 22 7.80 -36.68 -11.93
CA ASP A 22 7.58 -35.28 -12.21
C ASP A 22 8.12 -34.36 -11.09
N ASN A 23 8.44 -34.89 -9.90
CA ASN A 23 9.08 -34.11 -8.83
C ASN A 23 10.54 -33.75 -9.21
N PRO A 24 10.86 -32.46 -9.45
CA PRO A 24 12.17 -32.04 -9.93
C PRO A 24 13.24 -32.17 -8.84
N TYR A 25 12.89 -32.15 -7.57
CA TYR A 25 13.85 -32.25 -6.47
C TYR A 25 14.38 -33.66 -6.25
N ARG A 26 13.65 -34.69 -6.71
CA ARG A 26 13.96 -36.10 -6.42
C ARG A 26 14.09 -36.37 -4.91
N GLN A 27 13.28 -35.66 -4.12
CA GLN A 27 13.21 -35.75 -2.66
C GLN A 27 11.75 -35.60 -2.21
N GLU A 28 11.34 -36.38 -1.21
CA GLU A 28 9.97 -36.30 -0.65
C GLU A 28 9.80 -35.10 0.30
N ARG A 29 10.89 -34.66 0.94
CA ARG A 29 10.90 -33.59 1.93
C ARG A 29 12.02 -32.59 1.66
N LEU A 30 11.71 -31.30 1.71
CA LEU A 30 12.66 -30.20 1.56
C LEU A 30 12.85 -29.45 2.88
N VAL A 31 14.10 -29.17 3.24
CA VAL A 31 14.46 -28.33 4.39
C VAL A 31 14.42 -26.86 3.97
N VAL A 32 13.69 -26.04 4.72
CA VAL A 32 13.52 -24.61 4.46
C VAL A 32 14.14 -23.79 5.57
N ALA A 33 15.08 -22.91 5.22
CA ALA A 33 15.67 -21.93 6.14
C ALA A 33 15.12 -20.52 5.92
N ILE A 34 15.26 -19.66 6.93
CA ILE A 34 14.86 -18.25 6.86
C ILE A 34 16.10 -17.37 7.06
N ASP A 35 16.43 -16.58 6.04
CA ASP A 35 17.40 -15.51 6.16
C ASP A 35 16.71 -14.19 6.51
N ARG A 36 17.07 -13.63 7.67
CA ARG A 36 16.55 -12.37 8.21
C ARG A 36 17.46 -11.17 7.86
N SER A 37 18.01 -11.15 6.66
CA SER A 37 18.98 -10.14 6.22
C SER A 37 18.44 -8.70 6.22
N ALA A 38 17.12 -8.48 6.20
CA ALA A 38 16.50 -7.15 6.31
C ALA A 38 16.71 -6.40 7.66
N ASN A 39 17.32 -7.02 8.68
CA ASN A 39 17.50 -6.41 10.01
C ASN A 39 16.16 -5.92 10.63
N ASP A 40 15.13 -6.73 10.47
CA ASP A 40 13.78 -6.53 11.00
C ASP A 40 13.54 -7.48 12.19
N SER A 41 12.85 -7.00 13.23
CA SER A 41 12.46 -7.78 14.42
C SER A 41 11.21 -8.66 14.23
N ARG A 42 10.60 -8.66 13.04
CA ARG A 42 9.40 -9.44 12.74
C ARG A 42 9.68 -10.93 12.73
N GLU A 43 8.79 -11.68 13.39
CA GLU A 43 8.81 -13.13 13.39
C GLU A 43 8.15 -13.69 12.13
N TYR A 44 8.97 -14.06 11.14
CA TYR A 44 8.51 -14.59 9.86
C TYR A 44 8.21 -16.10 9.86
N ALA A 45 8.73 -16.85 10.82
CA ALA A 45 8.60 -18.32 10.85
C ALA A 45 7.14 -18.81 10.81
N PRO A 46 6.17 -18.21 11.53
CA PRO A 46 4.77 -18.60 11.41
C PRO A 46 4.21 -18.38 10.00
N LEU A 47 4.59 -17.29 9.33
CA LEU A 47 4.09 -16.93 8.00
C LEU A 47 4.67 -17.86 6.93
N VAL A 48 5.96 -18.20 7.03
CA VAL A 48 6.60 -19.20 6.17
C VAL A 48 5.93 -20.55 6.37
N ARG A 49 5.71 -20.97 7.62
CA ARG A 49 5.02 -22.24 7.90
C ARG A 49 3.64 -22.30 7.26
N GLU A 50 2.85 -21.23 7.37
CA GLU A 50 1.52 -21.17 6.75
C GLU A 50 1.56 -21.37 5.23
N ALA A 51 2.50 -20.71 4.54
CA ALA A 51 2.67 -20.87 3.09
C ALA A 51 3.19 -22.26 2.69
N LEU A 52 4.04 -22.88 3.52
CA LEU A 52 4.49 -24.27 3.31
C LEU A 52 3.31 -25.24 3.47
N ASP A 53 2.51 -25.10 4.52
CA ASP A 53 1.32 -25.92 4.78
C ASP A 53 0.32 -25.84 3.62
N TYR A 54 0.18 -24.67 2.99
CA TYR A 54 -0.62 -24.51 1.78
C TYR A 54 -0.15 -25.45 0.67
N TRP A 55 1.14 -25.48 0.36
CA TRP A 55 1.68 -26.33 -0.71
C TRP A 55 1.75 -27.81 -0.33
N GLU A 56 1.99 -28.17 0.92
CA GLU A 56 1.85 -29.55 1.39
C GLU A 56 0.42 -30.08 1.13
N ALA A 57 -0.59 -29.23 1.35
CA ALA A 57 -1.99 -29.61 1.14
C ALA A 57 -2.46 -29.60 -0.33
N ASN A 58 -1.76 -28.91 -1.24
CA ASN A 58 -2.27 -28.60 -2.58
C ASN A 58 -1.33 -28.96 -3.75
N SER A 59 -0.06 -29.28 -3.49
CA SER A 59 0.97 -29.58 -4.51
C SER A 59 0.56 -30.69 -5.47
N GLU A 60 0.05 -31.82 -4.97
CA GLU A 60 -0.39 -32.94 -5.83
C GLU A 60 -1.45 -32.51 -6.85
N ARG A 61 -2.31 -31.57 -6.48
CA ARG A 61 -3.35 -31.04 -7.37
C ARG A 61 -2.81 -30.07 -8.42
N TYR A 62 -1.91 -29.16 -8.04
CA TYR A 62 -1.50 -28.04 -8.88
C TYR A 62 -0.14 -28.27 -9.56
N ALA A 63 0.84 -28.79 -8.83
CA ALA A 63 2.18 -29.14 -9.32
C ALA A 63 2.24 -30.59 -9.86
N GLY A 64 1.28 -31.44 -9.51
CA GLY A 64 1.18 -32.81 -10.03
C GLY A 64 1.91 -33.88 -9.21
N TYR A 65 2.62 -33.47 -8.15
CA TYR A 65 3.31 -34.36 -7.22
C TYR A 65 3.17 -33.86 -5.78
N PRO A 66 3.19 -34.75 -4.77
CA PRO A 66 3.20 -34.33 -3.37
C PRO A 66 4.57 -33.80 -2.94
N ILE A 67 4.58 -32.85 -2.02
CA ILE A 67 5.79 -32.33 -1.37
C ILE A 67 5.57 -32.19 0.14
N GLU A 68 6.60 -32.46 0.93
CA GLU A 68 6.65 -32.15 2.35
C GLU A 68 7.75 -31.13 2.64
N TYR A 69 7.57 -30.30 3.67
CA TYR A 69 8.56 -29.34 4.11
C TYR A 69 8.94 -29.54 5.58
N GLU A 70 10.23 -29.35 5.86
CA GLU A 70 10.76 -29.17 7.21
C GLU A 70 11.24 -27.74 7.37
N LEU A 71 10.50 -26.94 8.14
CA LEU A 71 10.93 -25.59 8.48
C LEU A 71 11.95 -25.65 9.62
N ASP A 72 13.22 -25.47 9.27
CA ASP A 72 14.32 -25.22 10.21
C ASP A 72 14.91 -23.84 9.89
N PRO A 73 14.45 -22.77 10.58
CA PRO A 73 14.84 -21.39 10.26
C PRO A 73 16.35 -21.16 10.27
N ASP A 74 17.10 -21.94 11.06
CA ASP A 74 18.53 -21.78 11.27
C ASP A 74 19.37 -22.86 10.54
N ALA A 75 18.75 -23.65 9.65
CA ALA A 75 19.44 -24.67 8.88
C ALA A 75 20.62 -24.09 8.06
N THR A 76 21.79 -24.70 8.24
CA THR A 76 23.03 -24.29 7.57
C THR A 76 23.15 -24.81 6.14
N ASP A 77 22.43 -25.89 5.81
CA ASP A 77 22.42 -26.55 4.50
C ASP A 77 20.98 -26.88 4.07
N PRO A 78 20.14 -25.86 3.79
CA PRO A 78 18.74 -26.07 3.42
C PRO A 78 18.58 -26.33 1.92
N ASP A 79 17.48 -26.98 1.53
CA ASP A 79 17.08 -27.11 0.14
C ASP A 79 16.54 -25.78 -0.43
N VAL A 80 15.82 -25.02 0.40
CA VAL A 80 15.24 -23.72 0.05
C VAL A 80 15.60 -22.69 1.13
N ARG A 81 16.00 -21.50 0.71
CA ARG A 81 16.26 -20.37 1.61
C ARG A 81 15.31 -19.22 1.27
N VAL A 82 14.49 -18.84 2.25
CA VAL A 82 13.59 -17.69 2.15
C VAL A 82 14.27 -16.46 2.76
N GLN A 83 14.58 -15.48 1.92
CA GLN A 83 15.21 -14.22 2.31
C GLN A 83 14.18 -13.10 2.39
N PHE A 84 14.12 -12.42 3.52
CA PHE A 84 13.33 -11.20 3.66
C PHE A 84 14.20 -9.98 3.42
N VAL A 85 13.87 -9.19 2.40
CA VAL A 85 14.69 -8.07 1.89
C VAL A 85 13.89 -6.77 1.83
N ASN A 86 14.56 -5.62 1.94
CA ASN A 86 13.87 -4.31 1.85
C ASN A 86 13.35 -4.00 0.44
N ALA A 87 14.01 -4.52 -0.59
CA ALA A 87 13.58 -4.38 -1.98
C ALA A 87 14.09 -5.58 -2.80
N VAL A 88 13.24 -6.08 -3.69
CA VAL A 88 13.64 -6.98 -4.77
C VAL A 88 13.95 -6.11 -5.98
N GLU A 89 15.23 -5.82 -6.20
CA GLU A 89 15.65 -4.89 -7.26
C GLU A 89 15.32 -5.41 -8.66
N GLN A 90 15.53 -6.72 -8.88
CA GLN A 90 15.27 -7.37 -10.16
C GLN A 90 14.82 -8.81 -9.95
N CYS A 91 13.77 -9.22 -10.67
CA CYS A 91 13.34 -10.61 -10.80
C CYS A 91 13.03 -10.89 -12.27
N GLY A 92 13.98 -11.50 -12.99
CA GLY A 92 13.89 -11.65 -14.44
C GLY A 92 13.77 -10.29 -15.15
N THR A 93 12.64 -10.03 -15.81
CA THR A 93 12.35 -8.75 -16.49
C THR A 93 11.64 -7.73 -15.59
N GLU A 94 11.17 -8.16 -14.42
CA GLU A 94 10.41 -7.29 -13.50
C GLU A 94 11.35 -6.50 -12.59
N THR A 95 11.00 -5.24 -12.38
CA THR A 95 11.65 -4.33 -11.44
C THR A 95 10.71 -4.02 -10.29
N HIS A 96 11.22 -3.98 -9.06
CA HIS A 96 10.43 -3.69 -7.84
C HIS A 96 9.34 -4.72 -7.52
N ALA A 97 9.60 -6.00 -7.79
CA ALA A 97 8.70 -7.10 -7.48
C ALA A 97 8.41 -7.22 -5.96
N ALA A 98 7.29 -7.87 -5.62
CA ALA A 98 6.94 -8.18 -4.23
C ALA A 98 7.72 -9.38 -3.69
N GLY A 99 8.06 -10.33 -4.56
CA GLY A 99 8.93 -11.46 -4.29
C GLY A 99 9.69 -11.88 -5.55
N CYS A 100 10.53 -12.90 -5.41
CA CYS A 100 11.19 -13.56 -6.53
C CYS A 100 11.61 -14.98 -6.17
N ALA A 101 11.30 -15.93 -7.04
CA ALA A 101 11.79 -17.29 -6.98
C ALA A 101 12.01 -17.85 -8.41
N PRO A 102 12.97 -18.77 -8.60
CA PRO A 102 13.12 -19.46 -9.87
C PRO A 102 11.98 -20.46 -10.09
N VAL A 103 11.60 -20.66 -11.36
CA VAL A 103 10.72 -21.77 -11.74
C VAL A 103 11.53 -23.04 -11.94
N ILE A 104 11.24 -24.10 -11.18
CA ILE A 104 12.01 -25.35 -11.19
C ILE A 104 11.20 -26.46 -11.86
N THR A 105 11.67 -26.93 -13.01
CA THR A 105 10.97 -27.94 -13.81
C THR A 105 11.80 -29.19 -14.09
N GLU A 106 13.11 -29.15 -13.81
CA GLU A 106 14.03 -30.23 -14.14
C GLU A 106 14.93 -30.62 -12.95
N PRO A 107 15.25 -31.92 -12.77
CA PRO A 107 16.23 -32.34 -11.79
C PRO A 107 17.62 -31.75 -12.05
N GLY A 108 18.25 -31.24 -11.00
CA GLY A 108 19.58 -30.62 -11.08
C GLY A 108 19.61 -29.26 -11.79
N GLN A 109 18.44 -28.63 -12.00
CA GLN A 109 18.35 -27.29 -12.58
C GLN A 109 19.05 -26.23 -11.71
N PHE A 110 19.10 -26.46 -10.38
CA PHE A 110 19.75 -25.58 -9.41
C PHE A 110 20.51 -26.40 -8.37
N ASP A 111 21.63 -25.83 -7.91
CA ASP A 111 22.32 -26.28 -6.71
C ASP A 111 21.62 -25.70 -5.47
N PRO A 112 21.27 -26.50 -4.46
CA PRO A 112 20.73 -26.00 -3.20
C PRO A 112 21.68 -24.97 -2.52
N PRO A 113 21.13 -23.97 -1.82
CA PRO A 113 19.70 -23.70 -1.66
C PRO A 113 19.08 -22.99 -2.87
N VAL A 114 17.82 -23.31 -3.15
CA VAL A 114 16.94 -22.48 -3.98
C VAL A 114 16.64 -21.19 -3.23
N GLU A 115 17.00 -20.05 -3.81
CA GLU A 115 16.82 -18.75 -3.19
C GLU A 115 15.44 -18.16 -3.53
N VAL A 116 14.66 -17.85 -2.49
CA VAL A 116 13.36 -17.17 -2.57
C VAL A 116 13.48 -15.84 -1.85
N SER A 117 13.25 -14.72 -2.54
CA SER A 117 13.28 -13.38 -1.94
C SER A 117 11.87 -12.85 -1.74
N VAL A 118 11.59 -12.27 -0.59
CA VAL A 118 10.30 -11.61 -0.28
C VAL A 118 10.56 -10.21 0.24
N ARG A 119 9.89 -9.22 -0.34
CA ARG A 119 9.98 -7.83 0.10
C ARG A 119 9.30 -7.65 1.46
N THR A 120 9.95 -6.95 2.38
CA THR A 120 9.37 -6.58 3.68
C THR A 120 8.38 -5.41 3.58
N GLY A 121 7.69 -5.10 4.69
CA GLY A 121 6.75 -3.96 4.77
C GLY A 121 5.30 -4.28 4.42
N PHE A 122 4.97 -5.54 4.14
CA PHE A 122 3.60 -6.02 3.93
C PHE A 122 2.95 -6.52 5.23
N SER A 123 1.61 -6.53 5.26
CA SER A 123 0.83 -7.21 6.30
C SER A 123 1.13 -8.70 6.34
N ASP A 124 0.76 -9.38 7.42
CA ASP A 124 0.93 -10.84 7.57
C ASP A 124 0.28 -11.61 6.43
N ASN A 125 -1.00 -11.32 6.14
CA ASN A 125 -1.74 -11.96 5.06
C ASN A 125 -1.10 -11.73 3.68
N SER A 126 -0.65 -10.49 3.41
CA SER A 126 0.02 -10.17 2.14
C SER A 126 1.39 -10.82 2.03
N THR A 127 2.10 -10.98 3.15
CA THR A 127 3.39 -11.69 3.20
C THR A 127 3.21 -13.18 2.91
N VAL A 128 2.22 -13.83 3.52
CA VAL A 128 1.84 -15.23 3.24
C VAL A 128 1.46 -15.39 1.77
N GLN A 129 0.65 -14.48 1.22
CA GLN A 129 0.26 -14.53 -0.19
C GLN A 129 1.46 -14.47 -1.15
N VAL A 130 2.46 -13.63 -0.86
CA VAL A 130 3.69 -13.58 -1.66
C VAL A 130 4.48 -14.87 -1.48
N LEU A 131 4.64 -15.38 -0.25
CA LEU A 131 5.33 -16.65 0.00
C LEU A 131 4.68 -17.83 -0.74
N GLU A 132 3.35 -17.93 -0.71
CA GLU A 132 2.61 -18.94 -1.48
C GLU A 132 2.91 -18.83 -2.98
N HIS A 133 2.90 -17.61 -3.53
CA HIS A 133 3.22 -17.39 -4.94
C HIS A 133 4.64 -17.84 -5.30
N GLU A 134 5.64 -17.35 -4.56
CA GLU A 134 7.04 -17.64 -4.86
C GLU A 134 7.38 -19.12 -4.67
N LEU A 135 6.82 -19.78 -3.65
CA LEU A 135 6.96 -21.23 -3.46
C LEU A 135 6.25 -22.03 -4.57
N GLY A 136 5.22 -21.48 -5.19
CA GLY A 136 4.62 -22.09 -6.38
C GLY A 136 5.59 -22.15 -7.56
N HIS A 137 6.41 -21.11 -7.75
CA HIS A 137 7.49 -21.14 -8.74
C HIS A 137 8.52 -22.21 -8.43
N THR A 138 8.92 -22.36 -7.16
CA THR A 138 9.86 -23.43 -6.79
C THR A 138 9.30 -24.83 -7.06
N LEU A 139 7.97 -24.97 -7.18
CA LEU A 139 7.29 -26.20 -7.58
C LEU A 139 6.99 -26.31 -9.09
N GLY A 140 7.56 -25.43 -9.92
CA GLY A 140 7.43 -25.47 -11.38
C GLY A 140 6.23 -24.74 -11.96
N LEU A 141 5.45 -24.02 -11.14
CA LEU A 141 4.27 -23.29 -11.62
C LEU A 141 4.65 -21.92 -12.19
N HIS A 142 3.93 -21.52 -13.24
CA HIS A 142 4.05 -20.20 -13.87
C HIS A 142 2.84 -19.31 -13.55
N HIS A 143 2.94 -18.02 -13.91
CA HIS A 143 1.87 -17.06 -13.62
C HIS A 143 0.50 -17.36 -14.26
N SER A 144 0.50 -18.24 -15.27
CA SER A 144 -0.70 -18.67 -15.98
C SER A 144 -1.44 -19.83 -15.29
N ASP A 145 -0.81 -20.45 -14.31
CA ASP A 145 -1.23 -21.75 -13.83
C ASP A 145 -2.22 -21.61 -12.68
N GLU A 146 -2.94 -22.71 -12.40
CA GLU A 146 -3.79 -22.77 -11.22
C GLU A 146 -2.92 -23.02 -9.97
N PRO A 147 -3.29 -22.48 -8.80
CA PRO A 147 -4.49 -21.69 -8.55
C PRO A 147 -4.30 -20.23 -8.94
N ARG A 148 -5.19 -19.70 -9.79
CA ARG A 148 -5.07 -18.32 -10.31
C ARG A 148 -5.05 -17.22 -9.25
N LYS A 149 -5.64 -17.47 -8.08
CA LYS A 149 -5.62 -16.53 -6.96
C LYS A 149 -4.24 -16.40 -6.30
N VAL A 150 -3.41 -17.44 -6.41
CA VAL A 150 -2.05 -17.48 -5.87
C VAL A 150 -1.05 -17.13 -6.97
N MET A 151 -1.09 -17.82 -8.11
CA MET A 151 -0.07 -17.70 -9.14
C MET A 151 -0.22 -16.49 -10.07
N ALA A 152 -1.31 -15.72 -10.03
CA ALA A 152 -1.42 -14.56 -10.94
C ALA A 152 -0.25 -13.58 -10.77
N ALA A 153 0.26 -13.04 -11.89
CA ALA A 153 1.39 -12.09 -11.93
C ALA A 153 1.14 -10.77 -11.17
N SER A 154 -0.08 -10.52 -10.71
CA SER A 154 -0.45 -9.32 -9.98
C SER A 154 -1.45 -9.65 -8.87
N SER A 155 -1.16 -9.14 -7.68
CA SER A 155 -2.02 -9.25 -6.50
C SER A 155 -2.16 -7.88 -5.82
N ALA A 156 -3.29 -7.68 -5.14
CA ALA A 156 -3.43 -6.56 -4.22
C ALA A 156 -2.76 -6.96 -2.90
N LEU A 157 -1.77 -6.16 -2.47
CA LEU A 157 -1.03 -6.35 -1.23
C LEU A 157 -1.24 -5.13 -0.34
N THR A 158 -1.30 -5.35 0.96
CA THR A 158 -1.48 -4.31 1.98
C THR A 158 -0.26 -4.22 2.89
N THR A 159 -0.05 -3.06 3.50
CA THR A 159 0.93 -2.86 4.57
C THR A 159 0.35 -3.29 5.92
N PRO A 160 1.16 -3.43 6.98
CA PRO A 160 0.64 -3.47 8.35
C PRO A 160 -0.21 -2.22 8.65
N PRO A 161 -1.07 -2.28 9.69
CA PRO A 161 -1.90 -1.15 10.09
C PRO A 161 -1.06 0.12 10.31
N GLN A 162 -1.53 1.21 9.73
CA GLN A 162 -0.94 2.53 9.85
C GLN A 162 -1.88 3.47 10.60
N LYS A 163 -1.40 4.69 10.85
CA LYS A 163 -2.20 5.70 11.52
C LYS A 163 -3.08 6.43 10.50
N ASN A 164 -4.38 6.43 10.74
CA ASN A 164 -5.37 7.13 9.93
C ASN A 164 -5.10 8.64 9.92
N ALA A 165 -5.42 9.29 8.81
CA ALA A 165 -5.27 10.72 8.59
C ALA A 165 -6.00 11.53 9.67
N THR A 166 -7.22 11.14 10.03
CA THR A 166 -8.04 11.79 11.06
C THR A 166 -7.38 11.78 12.44
N ASP A 167 -6.51 10.82 12.73
CA ASP A 167 -5.82 10.74 14.02
C ASP A 167 -4.48 11.51 13.99
N ARG A 168 -4.02 11.97 12.82
CA ARG A 168 -2.75 12.70 12.68
C ARG A 168 -2.95 14.16 13.04
N ALA A 169 -1.93 14.74 13.66
CA ALA A 169 -1.88 16.20 13.83
C ALA A 169 -1.86 16.92 12.47
N LEU A 170 -1.14 16.35 11.50
CA LEU A 170 -1.17 16.79 10.10
C LEU A 170 -1.57 15.61 9.21
N PRO A 171 -2.75 15.63 8.58
CA PRO A 171 -3.22 14.55 7.70
C PRO A 171 -2.65 14.61 6.28
N TRP A 172 -1.77 15.56 5.98
CA TRP A 172 -1.12 15.77 4.69
C TRP A 172 0.36 15.43 4.76
N GLN A 173 0.96 14.97 3.65
CA GLN A 173 2.40 14.70 3.61
C GLN A 173 3.26 15.98 3.60
N SER A 174 2.68 17.13 3.30
CA SER A 174 3.34 18.43 3.24
C SER A 174 2.68 19.41 4.21
N GLU A 175 3.50 20.21 4.90
CA GLU A 175 3.04 21.35 5.71
C GLU A 175 2.64 22.54 4.80
N THR A 176 3.16 22.59 3.58
CA THR A 176 2.79 23.62 2.59
C THR A 176 1.87 23.01 1.54
N LEU A 177 0.63 23.48 1.50
CA LEU A 177 -0.41 22.98 0.59
C LEU A 177 -0.62 23.95 -0.58
N SER A 178 -0.58 23.41 -1.78
CA SER A 178 -0.83 24.14 -3.02
C SER A 178 -2.33 24.26 -3.28
N VAL A 179 -2.80 25.47 -3.60
CA VAL A 179 -4.22 25.78 -3.76
C VAL A 179 -4.50 26.41 -5.12
N TYR A 180 -5.31 25.73 -5.92
CA TYR A 180 -5.86 26.24 -7.16
C TYR A 180 -7.26 26.80 -6.93
N VAL A 181 -7.55 28.00 -7.46
CA VAL A 181 -8.86 28.65 -7.31
C VAL A 181 -9.40 29.10 -8.64
N ASP A 182 -10.60 28.63 -8.95
CA ASP A 182 -11.36 29.04 -10.12
C ASP A 182 -12.71 29.62 -9.71
N MET A 183 -12.84 30.94 -9.81
CA MET A 183 -14.08 31.69 -9.58
C MET A 183 -14.65 32.23 -10.89
N SER A 184 -14.37 31.58 -12.02
CA SER A 184 -14.79 32.05 -13.34
C SER A 184 -16.31 31.99 -13.56
N GLU A 185 -17.03 31.19 -12.80
CA GLU A 185 -18.50 31.12 -12.83
C GLU A 185 -19.19 32.18 -11.94
N ILE A 186 -18.44 32.92 -11.12
CA ILE A 186 -18.96 34.06 -10.34
C ILE A 186 -19.04 35.32 -11.24
N PRO A 187 -20.03 36.22 -11.05
CA PRO A 187 -20.09 37.51 -11.74
C PRO A 187 -18.77 38.28 -11.65
N ALA A 188 -18.33 38.89 -12.76
CA ALA A 188 -16.98 39.45 -12.88
C ALA A 188 -16.64 40.53 -11.84
N ASP A 189 -17.64 41.30 -11.40
CA ASP A 189 -17.56 42.34 -10.38
C ASP A 189 -17.49 41.80 -8.94
N GLU A 190 -17.80 40.51 -8.73
CA GLU A 190 -17.74 39.85 -7.43
C GLU A 190 -16.54 38.90 -7.28
N ARG A 191 -15.84 38.55 -8.38
CA ARG A 191 -14.75 37.54 -8.37
C ARG A 191 -13.60 37.87 -7.43
N ASP A 192 -13.23 39.14 -7.33
CA ASP A 192 -12.11 39.54 -6.49
C ASP A 192 -12.48 39.42 -5.01
N GLU A 193 -13.73 39.71 -4.66
CA GLU A 193 -14.25 39.46 -3.32
C GLU A 193 -14.38 37.96 -3.04
N ALA A 194 -14.88 37.17 -3.99
CA ALA A 194 -14.91 35.70 -3.85
C ALA A 194 -13.51 35.10 -3.62
N ARG A 195 -12.48 35.62 -4.29
CA ARG A 195 -11.09 35.20 -4.05
C ARG A 195 -10.59 35.64 -2.67
N ARG A 196 -10.90 36.88 -2.25
CA ARG A 196 -10.59 37.39 -0.90
C ARG A 196 -11.18 36.49 0.18
N GLN A 197 -12.42 36.03 0.00
CA GLN A 197 -13.10 35.10 0.91
C GLN A 197 -12.35 33.76 1.03
N VAL A 198 -11.88 33.21 -0.08
CA VAL A 198 -11.04 32.00 -0.07
C VAL A 198 -9.69 32.27 0.60
N ASP A 199 -9.04 33.39 0.28
CA ASP A 199 -7.77 33.78 0.91
C ASP A 199 -7.91 33.95 2.42
N GLY A 200 -9.01 34.54 2.89
CA GLY A 200 -9.32 34.69 4.31
C GLY A 200 -9.46 33.34 5.02
N ALA A 201 -10.21 32.40 4.43
CA ALA A 201 -10.34 31.05 4.97
C ALA A 201 -8.98 30.32 5.04
N LEU A 202 -8.14 30.44 4.01
CA LEU A 202 -6.79 29.85 4.02
C LEU A 202 -5.89 30.52 5.06
N GLY A 203 -5.96 31.85 5.19
CA GLY A 203 -5.22 32.62 6.19
C GLY A 203 -5.56 32.15 7.60
N TYR A 204 -6.85 32.00 7.91
CA TYR A 204 -7.30 31.51 9.22
C TYR A 204 -6.74 30.13 9.56
N PHE A 205 -6.70 29.20 8.61
CA PHE A 205 -6.08 27.87 8.81
C PHE A 205 -4.55 27.93 8.88
N GLY A 206 -3.93 28.88 8.17
CA GLY A 206 -2.48 29.13 8.26
C GLY A 206 -2.07 29.77 9.59
N GLU A 207 -3.01 30.40 10.29
CA GLU A 207 -2.87 30.94 11.64
C GLU A 207 -3.47 29.98 12.70
N GLU A 208 -3.30 28.68 12.49
CA GLU A 208 -3.66 27.58 13.41
C GLU A 208 -5.15 27.36 13.66
N ALA A 209 -6.04 28.18 13.10
CA ALA A 209 -7.49 28.06 13.27
C ALA A 209 -7.89 27.90 14.76
N GLY A 210 -7.36 28.75 15.63
CA GLY A 210 -7.60 28.67 17.08
C GLY A 210 -6.96 27.46 17.77
N GLY A 211 -5.85 26.95 17.23
CA GLY A 211 -5.10 25.81 17.76
C GLY A 211 -5.65 24.44 17.33
N THR A 212 -6.54 24.40 16.33
CA THR A 212 -7.11 23.16 15.78
C THR A 212 -6.28 22.58 14.65
N VAL A 213 -5.29 23.34 14.15
CA VAL A 213 -4.38 22.97 13.07
C VAL A 213 -2.93 23.22 13.51
N PRO A 214 -1.94 22.43 13.06
CA PRO A 214 -0.53 22.64 13.42
C PRO A 214 0.04 24.01 12.99
N GLU A 215 0.96 24.55 13.79
CA GLU A 215 1.57 25.89 13.62
C GLU A 215 2.34 26.11 12.30
N ASN A 216 2.78 25.04 11.64
CA ASN A 216 3.62 25.13 10.44
C ASN A 216 2.82 25.01 9.12
N VAL A 217 1.50 24.90 9.18
CA VAL A 217 0.67 24.78 7.97
C VAL A 217 0.67 26.08 7.20
N SER A 218 0.90 26.00 5.88
CA SER A 218 0.91 27.16 4.99
C SER A 218 0.27 26.83 3.65
N PHE A 219 -0.23 27.86 2.96
CA PHE A 219 -0.90 27.70 1.68
C PHE A 219 -0.21 28.54 0.61
N VAL A 220 -0.04 27.96 -0.58
CA VAL A 220 0.55 28.63 -1.74
C VAL A 220 -0.38 28.54 -2.93
N ARG A 221 -0.63 29.67 -3.61
CA ARG A 221 -1.44 29.68 -4.84
C ARG A 221 -0.69 28.97 -5.97
N THR A 222 -1.44 28.24 -6.79
CA THR A 222 -0.93 27.63 -8.02
C THR A 222 -1.95 27.76 -9.15
N ASP A 223 -1.47 27.96 -10.37
CA ASP A 223 -2.28 27.90 -11.59
C ASP A 223 -2.39 26.47 -12.15
N ASN A 224 -1.61 25.51 -11.61
CA ASN A 224 -1.67 24.12 -12.03
C ASN A 224 -2.68 23.34 -11.18
N GLU A 225 -3.92 23.29 -11.66
CA GLU A 225 -5.03 22.54 -11.07
C GLU A 225 -4.70 21.06 -10.78
N SER A 226 -4.02 20.38 -11.71
CA SER A 226 -3.75 18.95 -11.60
C SER A 226 -2.73 18.61 -10.51
N ALA A 227 -1.85 19.55 -10.19
CA ALA A 227 -0.84 19.42 -9.15
C ALA A 227 -1.26 20.02 -7.80
N ALA A 228 -2.43 20.68 -7.74
CA ALA A 228 -2.90 21.32 -6.52
C ALA A 228 -3.37 20.27 -5.48
N ASP A 229 -2.96 20.46 -4.22
CA ASP A 229 -3.47 19.68 -3.09
C ASP A 229 -4.93 20.03 -2.80
N ILE A 230 -5.26 21.32 -2.91
CA ILE A 230 -6.61 21.83 -2.70
C ILE A 230 -7.09 22.54 -3.97
N THR A 231 -8.30 22.23 -4.41
CA THR A 231 -8.97 22.98 -5.47
C THR A 231 -10.26 23.60 -4.95
N VAL A 232 -10.50 24.87 -5.29
CA VAL A 232 -11.76 25.55 -4.98
C VAL A 232 -12.36 26.07 -6.27
N ARG A 233 -13.58 25.66 -6.60
CA ARG A 233 -14.24 26.05 -7.85
C ARG A 233 -15.65 26.56 -7.63
N ALA A 234 -15.99 27.66 -8.29
CA ALA A 234 -17.38 28.01 -8.52
C ALA A 234 -17.93 27.20 -9.69
N THR A 235 -19.14 26.65 -9.55
CA THR A 235 -19.84 25.96 -10.63
C THR A 235 -21.29 26.42 -10.72
N ALA A 236 -21.86 26.39 -11.93
CA ALA A 236 -23.27 26.68 -12.16
C ALA A 236 -24.20 25.56 -11.68
N GLU A 237 -23.73 24.30 -11.72
CA GLU A 237 -24.47 23.14 -11.26
C GLU A 237 -23.70 22.43 -10.14
N SER A 238 -24.42 22.01 -9.10
CA SER A 238 -23.84 21.34 -7.94
C SER A 238 -23.54 19.87 -8.23
N PRO A 239 -22.32 19.39 -7.95
CA PRO A 239 -21.98 17.98 -8.12
C PRO A 239 -22.58 17.07 -7.03
N CYS A 240 -23.06 17.61 -5.91
CA CYS A 240 -23.57 16.85 -4.76
C CYS A 240 -25.10 16.95 -4.56
N SER A 241 -25.86 17.17 -5.63
CA SER A 241 -27.34 17.13 -5.69
C SER A 241 -28.11 18.23 -4.95
N THR A 242 -27.43 19.21 -4.36
CA THR A 242 -28.04 20.41 -3.77
C THR A 242 -28.20 21.51 -4.83
N SER A 243 -29.26 22.31 -4.81
CA SER A 243 -29.40 23.41 -5.78
C SER A 243 -28.48 24.60 -5.49
N SER A 244 -28.04 24.75 -4.23
CA SER A 244 -27.18 25.83 -3.73
C SER A 244 -26.35 25.32 -2.55
N GLY A 245 -25.12 25.79 -2.39
CA GLY A 245 -24.24 25.43 -1.29
C GLY A 245 -22.82 25.09 -1.71
N SER A 246 -22.21 24.15 -1.00
CA SER A 246 -20.86 23.68 -1.28
C SER A 246 -20.75 22.17 -1.19
N CYS A 247 -19.91 21.57 -2.03
CA CYS A 247 -19.58 20.16 -2.03
C CYS A 247 -18.08 19.98 -1.79
N GLY A 248 -17.71 18.91 -1.10
CA GLY A 248 -16.33 18.57 -0.82
C GLY A 248 -16.05 17.12 -1.17
N TYR A 249 -14.94 16.87 -1.85
CA TYR A 249 -14.42 15.53 -2.11
C TYR A 249 -12.99 15.45 -1.60
N LEU A 250 -12.76 14.59 -0.64
CA LEU A 250 -11.45 14.32 -0.09
C LEU A 250 -10.94 13.01 -0.69
N LEU A 251 -9.69 12.98 -1.11
CA LEU A 251 -8.98 11.80 -1.60
C LEU A 251 -7.75 11.54 -0.74
N GLY A 252 -7.31 10.29 -0.70
CA GLY A 252 -6.15 9.88 0.08
C GLY A 252 -5.67 8.48 -0.26
N THR A 253 -4.61 8.05 0.41
CA THR A 253 -4.04 6.69 0.27
C THR A 253 -4.56 5.77 1.37
N ASP A 254 -4.83 4.52 1.04
CA ASP A 254 -5.21 3.42 1.94
C ASP A 254 -4.29 2.20 1.73
N PRO A 255 -3.00 2.28 2.08
CA PRO A 255 -2.05 1.18 1.92
C PRO A 255 -2.32 -0.05 2.77
N ASP A 256 -3.00 0.05 3.92
CA ASP A 256 -3.29 -1.11 4.78
C ASP A 256 -4.65 -1.77 4.48
N GLY A 257 -5.50 -1.10 3.68
CA GLY A 257 -6.72 -1.65 3.10
C GLY A 257 -7.89 -1.71 4.07
N ASP A 258 -7.89 -0.90 5.13
CA ASP A 258 -8.95 -0.88 6.13
C ASP A 258 -10.13 0.05 5.76
N GLY A 259 -10.00 0.82 4.68
CA GLY A 259 -11.00 1.75 4.15
C GLY A 259 -10.91 3.16 4.73
N ALA A 260 -10.09 3.39 5.75
CA ALA A 260 -9.66 4.72 6.16
C ALA A 260 -8.52 5.20 5.24
N ARG A 261 -8.19 6.49 5.31
CA ARG A 261 -7.02 7.01 4.58
C ARG A 261 -5.94 7.36 5.57
N GLU A 262 -4.70 7.00 5.30
CA GLU A 262 -3.55 7.34 6.15
C GLU A 262 -3.08 8.75 5.89
N TRP A 263 -3.22 9.21 4.65
CA TRP A 263 -2.82 10.53 4.18
C TRP A 263 -3.82 11.07 3.17
N TYR A 264 -4.14 12.35 3.26
CA TYR A 264 -4.87 13.04 2.20
C TYR A 264 -3.92 13.47 1.09
N THR A 265 -4.41 13.36 -0.13
CA THR A 265 -3.69 13.71 -1.36
C THR A 265 -4.40 14.77 -2.17
N ARG A 266 -5.71 14.96 -1.93
CA ARG A 266 -6.49 16.01 -2.59
C ARG A 266 -7.73 16.37 -1.82
N LEU A 267 -8.05 17.66 -1.75
CA LEU A 267 -9.33 18.19 -1.33
C LEU A 267 -9.92 19.04 -2.45
N GLU A 268 -11.09 18.66 -2.94
CA GLU A 268 -11.82 19.41 -3.95
C GLU A 268 -13.04 20.04 -3.31
N ILE A 269 -13.14 21.37 -3.44
CA ILE A 269 -14.23 22.17 -2.91
C ILE A 269 -14.93 22.81 -4.09
N THR A 270 -16.23 22.59 -4.19
CA THR A 270 -17.10 23.26 -5.15
C THR A 270 -18.07 24.16 -4.41
N VAL A 271 -18.29 25.37 -4.90
CA VAL A 271 -19.31 26.31 -4.44
C VAL A 271 -20.29 26.58 -5.58
N THR A 272 -21.58 26.54 -5.29
CA THR A 272 -22.66 26.67 -6.28
C THR A 272 -23.76 27.55 -5.71
N ASP A 273 -24.15 28.60 -6.46
CA ASP A 273 -25.26 29.49 -6.10
C ASP A 273 -25.20 29.97 -4.63
N LEU A 274 -24.02 30.47 -4.22
CA LEU A 274 -23.78 31.05 -2.91
C LEU A 274 -23.58 32.56 -3.03
N ASP A 275 -24.09 33.31 -2.05
CA ASP A 275 -23.70 34.71 -1.86
C ASP A 275 -22.17 34.77 -1.69
N THR A 276 -21.53 35.74 -2.33
CA THR A 276 -20.07 35.89 -2.29
C THR A 276 -19.54 35.96 -0.85
N GLU A 277 -20.25 36.65 0.04
CA GLU A 277 -19.94 36.79 1.47
C GLU A 277 -19.92 35.46 2.24
N ALA A 278 -20.61 34.42 1.75
CA ALA A 278 -20.68 33.11 2.41
C ALA A 278 -19.59 32.13 1.93
N ILE A 279 -18.89 32.43 0.83
CA ILE A 279 -17.92 31.51 0.20
C ILE A 279 -16.82 31.14 1.20
N GLY A 280 -16.29 32.11 1.94
CA GLY A 280 -15.19 31.90 2.88
C GLY A 280 -15.56 30.87 3.93
N TRP A 281 -16.74 31.00 4.54
CA TRP A 281 -17.21 30.05 5.56
C TRP A 281 -17.37 28.62 5.01
N HIS A 282 -17.94 28.48 3.82
CA HIS A 282 -18.10 27.17 3.17
C HIS A 282 -16.76 26.51 2.86
N VAL A 283 -15.80 27.29 2.35
CA VAL A 283 -14.44 26.81 2.10
C VAL A 283 -13.74 26.44 3.41
N GLY A 284 -13.81 27.30 4.43
CA GLY A 284 -13.24 27.05 5.76
C GLY A 284 -13.77 25.76 6.38
N ARG A 285 -15.07 25.47 6.24
CA ARG A 285 -15.65 24.22 6.74
C ARG A 285 -15.07 23.00 6.04
N TRP A 286 -14.87 23.04 4.73
CA TRP A 286 -14.25 21.93 4.01
C TRP A 286 -12.75 21.80 4.28
N LEU A 287 -12.05 22.92 4.53
CA LEU A 287 -10.67 22.88 5.02
C LEU A 287 -10.60 22.15 6.37
N GLY A 288 -11.54 22.40 7.28
CA GLY A 288 -11.64 21.67 8.54
C GLY A 288 -11.76 20.17 8.34
N VAL A 289 -12.61 19.71 7.41
CA VAL A 289 -12.68 18.28 7.03
C VAL A 289 -11.32 17.79 6.50
N GLY A 290 -10.65 18.59 5.69
CA GLY A 290 -9.29 18.32 5.20
C GLY A 290 -8.22 18.28 6.31
N PHE A 291 -8.51 18.78 7.51
CA PHE A 291 -7.65 18.66 8.69
C PHE A 291 -8.18 17.65 9.72
N GLY A 292 -9.21 16.88 9.37
CA GLY A 292 -9.78 15.85 10.24
C GLY A 292 -10.71 16.37 11.33
N LEU A 293 -11.15 17.64 11.27
CA LEU A 293 -12.05 18.21 12.25
C LEU A 293 -13.48 17.70 12.08
N GLU A 294 -14.10 17.29 13.19
CA GLU A 294 -15.48 16.83 13.25
C GLU A 294 -16.30 17.52 14.36
N GLY A 295 -17.58 17.77 14.10
CA GLY A 295 -18.53 18.25 15.11
C GLY A 295 -18.07 19.51 15.87
N GLU A 296 -17.88 19.37 17.18
CA GLU A 296 -17.51 20.47 18.08
C GLU A 296 -16.01 20.84 18.04
N GLU A 297 -15.19 20.05 17.33
CA GLU A 297 -13.77 20.32 17.10
C GLU A 297 -13.56 21.52 16.17
N TYR A 298 -14.57 21.87 15.38
CA TYR A 298 -14.53 23.08 14.57
C TYR A 298 -14.39 24.30 15.49
N PRO A 299 -13.43 25.20 15.18
CA PRO A 299 -13.33 26.46 15.89
C PRO A 299 -14.46 27.41 15.45
N GLU A 300 -14.76 28.41 16.27
CA GLU A 300 -15.71 29.46 15.86
C GLU A 300 -15.10 30.34 14.75
N PRO A 301 -15.88 30.72 13.72
CA PRO A 301 -17.31 30.47 13.54
C PRO A 301 -17.64 29.27 12.62
N LEU A 302 -16.72 28.33 12.38
CA LEU A 302 -16.92 27.23 11.42
C LEU A 302 -17.85 26.12 11.92
N ARG A 303 -18.32 26.21 13.17
CA ARG A 303 -19.32 25.30 13.75
C ARG A 303 -20.66 25.37 13.03
N GLU A 304 -21.38 24.26 13.01
CA GLU A 304 -22.71 24.18 12.38
C GLU A 304 -23.72 25.14 13.00
N SER A 305 -23.54 25.49 14.27
CA SER A 305 -24.37 26.43 15.02
C SER A 305 -24.22 27.90 14.60
N ALA A 306 -23.22 28.23 13.75
CA ALA A 306 -23.01 29.59 13.28
C ALA A 306 -24.23 30.15 12.55
N SER A 307 -24.64 31.35 12.96
CA SER A 307 -25.77 32.10 12.42
C SER A 307 -25.52 32.57 10.99
N TYR A 308 -26.60 32.92 10.30
CA TYR A 308 -26.55 33.46 8.94
C TYR A 308 -25.57 34.64 8.78
N SER A 309 -25.51 35.53 9.79
CA SER A 309 -24.62 36.68 9.82
C SER A 309 -23.17 36.31 10.08
N GLU A 310 -22.91 35.34 10.95
CA GLU A 310 -21.53 34.88 11.24
C GLU A 310 -20.91 34.19 10.03
N ARG A 311 -21.71 33.45 9.25
CA ARG A 311 -21.24 32.82 8.00
C ARG A 311 -20.90 33.81 6.89
N ARG A 312 -21.37 35.06 7.01
CA ARG A 312 -21.21 36.13 6.01
C ARG A 312 -20.37 37.31 6.49
N SER A 313 -19.80 37.22 7.69
CA SER A 313 -18.88 38.23 8.20
C SER A 313 -17.45 37.94 7.73
N ASP A 314 -16.58 38.93 7.84
CA ASP A 314 -15.13 38.78 7.67
C ASP A 314 -14.50 38.10 8.91
N TRP A 315 -14.93 36.88 9.22
CA TRP A 315 -14.60 36.21 10.48
C TRP A 315 -13.14 35.75 10.61
N TRP A 316 -12.38 35.82 9.52
CA TRP A 316 -10.95 35.55 9.48
C TRP A 316 -10.10 36.79 9.81
N GLU A 317 -10.71 37.94 10.12
CA GLU A 317 -10.03 39.18 10.53
C GLU A 317 -9.88 39.36 12.05
#